data_AF-A0A1R4AAW7-F1
#
_entry.id   AF-A0A1R4AAW7-F1
#
_cell.length_a   1.000
_cell.length_b   1.000
_cell.length_c   1.000
_cell.angle_alpha   90.00
_cell.angle_beta   90.00
_cell.angle_gamma   90.00
#
_symmetry.space_group_name_H-M   'P 1'
#
loop_
_entity.id
_entity.type
_entity.pdbx_description
1 polymer ?
#
loop_
_entity_poly.entity_id
_entity_poly.type
_entity_poly.pdbx_seq_one_letter_code
_entity_poly.pdbx_strand_id
1 'polypeptide(L)'
;MSSESLDPKNVGIAMDLIVLSMLNEKVRKVCFKKCFGTKFGEQLNKSEQLCLAKCMDRFYEAHSIVSQASSEATQNFSILK
;
A
#
# COMPACT_ATOMS: atom_id res chain seq x y z
N MET A 1 -3.76 9.82 -32.21
CA MET A 1 -3.12 9.56 -30.91
C MET A 1 -2.90 10.92 -30.28
N SER A 2 -3.93 11.42 -29.58
CA SER A 2 -3.99 12.80 -29.15
C SER A 2 -3.00 13.01 -28.01
N SER A 3 -2.08 13.94 -28.21
CA SER A 3 -1.24 14.53 -27.17
C SER A 3 -2.13 15.32 -26.21
N GLU A 4 -2.77 14.63 -25.27
CA GLU A 4 -3.43 15.28 -24.16
C GLU A 4 -2.33 15.79 -23.23
N SER A 5 -2.10 17.10 -23.29
CA SER A 5 -1.26 17.81 -22.32
C SER A 5 -1.75 17.46 -20.92
N LEU A 6 -0.93 16.76 -20.15
CA LEU A 6 -1.24 16.42 -18.75
C LEU A 6 -1.51 17.72 -17.98
N ASP A 7 -2.76 17.96 -17.61
CA ASP A 7 -3.12 19.00 -16.65
C ASP A 7 -2.42 18.70 -15.32
N PRO A 8 -1.69 19.65 -14.70
CA PRO A 8 -1.00 19.43 -13.43
C PRO A 8 -1.91 18.92 -12.29
N LYS A 9 -3.22 19.18 -12.32
CA LYS A 9 -4.20 18.59 -11.38
C LYS A 9 -4.49 17.12 -11.70
N ASN A 10 -4.54 16.77 -12.98
CA ASN A 10 -4.71 15.39 -13.43
C ASN A 10 -3.43 14.56 -13.19
N VAL A 11 -2.24 15.19 -13.18
CA VAL A 11 -0.97 14.53 -12.79
C VAL A 11 -1.01 14.08 -11.33
N GLY A 12 -1.48 14.93 -10.42
CA GLY A 12 -1.60 14.60 -8.99
C GLY A 12 -2.53 13.42 -8.74
N ILE A 13 -3.73 13.46 -9.34
CA ILE A 13 -4.70 12.37 -9.25
C ILE A 13 -4.16 11.07 -9.85
N ALA A 14 -3.47 11.15 -11.00
CA ALA A 14 -2.85 9.99 -11.63
C ALA A 14 -1.74 9.38 -10.75
N MET A 15 -0.94 10.23 -10.11
CA MET A 15 0.11 9.79 -9.19
C MET A 15 -0.48 9.09 -7.95
N ASP A 16 -1.50 9.69 -7.33
CA ASP A 16 -2.19 9.11 -6.16
C ASP A 16 -2.78 7.73 -6.49
N LEU A 17 -3.37 7.59 -7.69
CA LEU A 17 -3.93 6.34 -8.15
C LEU A 17 -2.85 5.26 -8.38
N ILE A 18 -1.68 5.65 -8.89
CA ILE A 18 -0.53 4.75 -9.04
C ILE A 18 -0.01 4.30 -7.67
N VAL A 19 0.13 5.22 -6.71
CA VAL A 19 0.56 4.89 -5.33
C VAL A 19 -0.41 3.91 -4.68
N LEU A 20 -1.72 4.15 -4.80
CA LEU A 20 -2.75 3.25 -4.29
C LEU A 20 -2.65 1.85 -4.94
N SER A 21 -2.43 1.78 -6.24
CA SER A 21 -2.25 0.51 -6.96
C SER A 21 -1.04 -0.28 -6.43
N MET A 22 0.08 0.40 -6.21
CA MET A 22 1.28 -0.22 -5.63
C MET A 22 1.05 -0.74 -4.21
N LEU A 23 0.37 0.04 -3.36
CA LEU A 23 0.02 -0.37 -2.01
C LEU A 23 -0.87 -1.60 -2.02
N ASN A 24 -1.92 -1.61 -2.86
CA ASN A 24 -2.80 -2.77 -3.04
C ASN A 24 -2.03 -4.01 -3.48
N GLU A 25 -1.03 -3.86 -4.35
CA GLU A 25 -0.19 -4.97 -4.80
C GLU A 25 0.65 -5.56 -3.65
N LYS A 26 1.22 -4.71 -2.80
CA LYS A 26 1.99 -5.14 -1.61
C LYS A 26 1.10 -5.80 -0.57
N VAL A 27 -0.03 -5.18 -0.26
CA VAL A 27 -1.06 -5.69 0.63
C VAL A 27 -1.51 -7.07 0.18
N ARG A 28 -1.83 -7.25 -1.11
CA ARG A 28 -2.22 -8.53 -1.68
C ARG A 28 -1.13 -9.58 -1.43
N LYS A 29 0.13 -9.27 -1.73
CA LYS A 29 1.26 -10.21 -1.54
C LYS A 29 1.46 -10.58 -0.06
N VAL A 30 1.49 -9.59 0.83
CA VAL A 30 1.78 -9.78 2.25
C VAL A 30 0.62 -10.49 2.94
N CYS A 31 -0.60 -9.98 2.80
CA CYS A 31 -1.76 -10.54 3.47
C CYS A 31 -2.16 -11.89 2.89
N PHE A 32 -1.96 -12.13 1.59
CA PHE A 32 -2.24 -13.45 1.04
C PHE A 32 -1.34 -14.51 1.70
N LYS A 33 -0.03 -14.25 1.78
CA LYS A 33 0.94 -15.14 2.43
C LYS A 33 0.66 -15.36 3.93
N LYS A 34 0.10 -14.35 4.61
CA LYS A 34 -0.17 -14.41 6.06
C LYS A 34 -1.48 -15.10 6.40
N CYS A 35 -2.51 -14.92 5.58
CA CYS A 35 -3.86 -15.36 5.90
C CYS A 35 -4.29 -16.66 5.22
N PHE A 36 -3.65 -17.03 4.10
CA PHE A 36 -3.99 -18.25 3.37
C PHE A 36 -2.84 -19.25 3.42
N GLY A 37 -3.20 -20.52 3.65
CA GLY A 37 -2.26 -21.64 3.62
C GLY A 37 -1.96 -22.13 2.20
N THR A 38 -1.34 -23.31 2.08
CA THR A 38 -1.06 -23.96 0.78
C THR A 38 -2.31 -24.42 0.04
N LYS A 39 -3.46 -24.49 0.73
CA LYS A 39 -4.78 -24.74 0.15
C LYS A 39 -5.75 -23.70 0.69
N PHE A 40 -6.51 -23.08 -0.20
CA PHE A 40 -7.59 -22.16 0.12
C PHE A 40 -8.84 -22.58 -0.68
N GLY A 41 -10.02 -22.31 -0.13
CA GLY A 41 -11.29 -22.64 -0.77
C GLY A 41 -11.68 -21.62 -1.85
N GLU A 42 -12.74 -21.90 -2.60
CA GLU A 42 -13.31 -20.96 -3.58
C GLU A 42 -13.90 -19.70 -2.92
N GLN A 43 -14.26 -19.80 -1.64
CA GLN A 43 -14.86 -18.72 -0.86
C GLN A 43 -14.09 -18.53 0.44
N LEU A 44 -14.00 -17.27 0.87
CA LEU A 44 -13.39 -16.90 2.14
C LEU A 44 -14.25 -17.39 3.29
N ASN A 45 -13.69 -18.23 4.16
CA ASN A 45 -14.33 -18.57 5.42
C ASN A 45 -14.22 -17.40 6.43
N LYS A 46 -15.00 -17.43 7.51
CA LYS A 46 -15.03 -16.34 8.51
C LYS A 46 -13.65 -16.02 9.09
N SER A 47 -12.80 -17.02 9.30
CA SER A 47 -11.45 -16.84 9.83
C SER A 47 -10.53 -16.14 8.82
N GLU A 48 -10.63 -16.49 7.53
CA GLU A 48 -9.89 -15.85 6.45
C GLU A 48 -10.34 -14.39 6.24
N GLN A 49 -11.65 -14.12 6.29
CA GLN A 49 -12.20 -12.77 6.22
C GLN A 49 -11.68 -11.91 7.38
N LEU A 50 -11.74 -12.44 8.60
CA LEU A 50 -11.25 -11.75 9.80
C LEU A 50 -9.73 -11.53 9.75
N CYS A 51 -8.97 -12.53 9.29
CA CYS A 51 -7.53 -12.39 9.11
C CYS A 51 -7.20 -11.30 8.11
N LEU A 52 -7.87 -11.29 6.95
CA LEU A 52 -7.62 -10.32 5.89
C LEU A 52 -7.88 -8.89 6.39
N ALA A 53 -9.02 -8.66 7.05
CA ALA A 53 -9.35 -7.36 7.64
C ALA A 53 -8.26 -6.89 8.62
N LYS A 54 -7.88 -7.73 9.58
CA LYS A 54 -6.82 -7.42 10.55
C LYS A 54 -5.47 -7.19 9.88
N CYS A 55 -5.13 -7.99 8.87
CA CYS A 55 -3.86 -7.86 8.16
C CYS A 55 -3.76 -6.52 7.42
N MET A 56 -4.84 -6.11 6.76
CA MET A 56 -4.92 -4.82 6.08
C MET A 56 -4.70 -3.68 7.06
N ASP A 57 -5.41 -3.67 8.19
CA ASP A 57 -5.28 -2.64 9.23
C ASP A 57 -3.84 -2.55 9.75
N ARG A 58 -3.23 -3.69 10.09
CA ARG A 58 -1.84 -3.73 10.58
C ARG A 58 -0.84 -3.33 9.51
N PHE A 59 -1.06 -3.69 8.25
CA PHE A 59 -0.18 -3.31 7.14
C PHE A 59 -0.18 -1.80 6.95
N TYR A 60 -1.36 -1.17 6.90
CA TYR A 60 -1.45 0.27 6.69
C TYR A 60 -0.92 1.07 7.88
N GLU A 61 -1.13 0.59 9.12
CA GLU A 61 -0.51 1.18 10.31
C GLU A 61 1.02 1.13 10.23
N ALA A 62 1.58 -0.05 9.91
CA ALA A 62 3.02 -0.20 9.74
C ALA A 62 3.57 0.68 8.60
N HIS A 63 2.85 0.76 7.49
CA HIS A 63 3.21 1.63 6.36
C HIS A 63 3.24 3.11 6.77
N SER A 64 2.27 3.58 7.55
CA SER A 64 2.22 4.95 8.05
C SER A 64 3.43 5.28 8.92
N ILE A 65 3.73 4.41 9.91
CA ILE A 65 4.88 4.57 10.80
C ILE A 65 6.20 4.63 10.02
N VAL A 66 6.40 3.68 9.09
CA VAL A 66 7.63 3.63 8.29
C VAL A 66 7.74 4.83 7.35
N SER A 67 6.64 5.29 6.76
CA SER A 67 6.62 6.46 5.88
C SER A 67 7.00 7.73 6.65
N GLN A 68 6.47 7.91 7.85
CA GLN A 68 6.82 9.02 8.72
C GLN A 68 8.30 8.96 9.11
N ALA A 69 8.78 7.83 9.62
CA ALA A 69 10.18 7.66 10.01
C ALA A 69 11.14 7.88 8.83
N SER A 70 10.78 7.42 7.63
CA SER A 70 11.59 7.63 6.41
C SER A 70 11.66 9.11 6.01
N SER A 71 10.55 9.84 6.15
CA SER A 71 10.50 11.28 5.89
C SER A 71 11.38 12.04 6.89
N GLU A 72 11.23 11.75 8.18
CA GLU A 72 12.03 12.34 9.26
C GLU A 72 13.52 12.05 9.09
N ALA A 73 13.88 10.81 8.77
CA ALA A 73 15.29 10.44 8.52
C ALA A 73 15.88 11.26 7.35
N THR A 74 15.12 11.46 6.28
CA THR A 74 15.57 12.25 5.12
C THR A 74 15.82 13.71 5.50
N GLN A 75 14.91 14.31 6.28
CA GLN A 75 15.06 15.69 6.77
C GLN A 75 16.26 15.84 7.70
N ASN A 76 16.46 14.89 8.62
CA ASN A 76 17.58 14.90 9.56
C ASN A 76 18.93 14.78 8.83
N PHE A 77 19.00 13.98 7.77
CA PHE A 77 20.20 13.89 6.93
C PHE A 77 20.54 15.20 6.21
N SER A 78 19.53 15.98 5.80
CA SER A 78 19.76 17.31 5.20
C SER A 78 20.19 18.38 6.21
N ILE A 79 19.96 18.20 7.51
CA ILE A 79 20.39 19.13 8.58
C ILE A 79 21.85 18.85 9.00
N LEU A 80 22.34 17.63 8.81
CA LEU A 80 23.70 17.21 9.18
C LEU A 80 24.74 17.41 8.05
N LYS A 81 24.35 17.99 6.91
CA LYS A 81 25.22 18.35 5.78
C LYS A 81 25.44 19.86 5.74
#